data_AF-A0A2M7FMD6-F1
#
_entry.id   AF-A0A2M7FMD6-F1
#
_cell.length_a   1.000
_cell.length_b   1.000
_cell.length_c   1.000
_cell.angle_alpha   90.00
_cell.angle_beta   90.00
_cell.angle_gamma   90.00
#
_symmetry.space_group_name_H-M   'P 1'
#
loop_
_entity.id
_entity.type
_entity.pdbx_description
1 polymer ?
#
loop_
_entity_poly.entity_id
_entity_poly.type
_entity_poly.pdbx_seq_one_letter_code
_entity_poly.pdbx_strand_id
1 'polypeptide(L)'
;MLNKGISFGLFSSIPVWVIALVLICLVVYAVLPAQTGKMRELWGRVGVILIVFGGVGNLVSRVIYGGVRDYWNFFGLFYNNIWDYLITLGLIIYGYTYFVRR
;
A
#
# COMPACT_ATOMS: atom_id res chain seq x y z
N MET A 1 18.12 1.98 -5.84
CA MET A 1 18.33 0.75 -5.04
C MET A 1 17.28 -0.28 -5.44
N LEU A 2 17.63 -1.57 -5.56
CA LEU A 2 16.65 -2.64 -5.75
C LEU A 2 16.33 -3.27 -4.39
N ASN A 3 15.10 -3.11 -3.93
CA ASN A 3 14.62 -3.63 -2.66
C ASN A 3 13.87 -4.95 -2.86
N LYS A 4 14.42 -6.04 -2.31
CA LYS A 4 13.81 -7.38 -2.37
C LYS A 4 12.82 -7.64 -1.22
N GLY A 5 12.85 -6.82 -0.18
CA GLY A 5 11.93 -6.88 0.96
C GLY A 5 10.76 -5.92 0.84
N ILE A 6 10.15 -5.62 1.99
CA ILE A 6 9.16 -4.57 2.17
C ILE A 6 9.87 -3.27 2.63
N SER A 7 9.20 -2.41 3.41
CA SER A 7 9.78 -1.19 3.97
C SER A 7 11.14 -1.46 4.63
N PHE A 8 12.12 -0.60 4.35
CA PHE A 8 13.50 -0.67 4.86
C PHE A 8 14.26 -1.96 4.49
N GLY A 9 13.79 -2.71 3.48
CA GLY A 9 14.40 -3.99 3.10
C GLY A 9 14.07 -5.15 4.03
N LEU A 10 13.14 -4.96 4.97
CA LEU A 10 12.72 -5.99 5.90
C LEU A 10 12.03 -7.15 5.18
N PHE A 11 12.12 -8.35 5.76
CA PHE A 11 11.41 -9.54 5.30
C PHE A 11 11.61 -9.87 3.79
N SER A 12 12.85 -9.78 3.31
CA SER A 12 13.23 -10.09 1.91
C SER A 12 12.91 -11.50 1.42
N SER A 13 12.59 -12.42 2.34
CA SER A 13 12.24 -13.80 2.04
C SER A 13 10.72 -14.04 1.92
N ILE A 14 9.89 -12.99 2.07
CA ILE A 14 8.44 -13.13 1.89
C ILE A 14 8.15 -13.47 0.42
N PRO A 15 7.42 -14.57 0.15
CA PRO A 15 7.01 -14.89 -1.21
C PRO A 15 6.05 -13.83 -1.78
N VAL A 16 6.20 -13.54 -3.07
CA VAL A 16 5.37 -12.53 -3.77
C VAL A 16 3.87 -12.84 -3.68
N TRP A 17 3.48 -14.12 -3.64
CA TRP A 17 2.07 -14.52 -3.51
C TRP A 17 1.46 -14.11 -2.16
N VAL A 18 2.24 -14.02 -1.08
CA VAL A 18 1.77 -13.53 0.23
C VAL A 18 1.40 -12.05 0.12
N ILE A 19 2.25 -11.27 -0.55
CA ILE A 19 2.02 -9.83 -0.79
C ILE A 19 0.76 -9.63 -1.64
N ALA A 20 0.58 -10.44 -2.69
CA ALA A 20 -0.62 -10.44 -3.51
C ALA A 20 -1.87 -10.79 -2.70
N LEU A 21 -1.81 -11.80 -1.84
CA LEU A 21 -2.92 -12.19 -0.96
C LEU A 21 -3.35 -11.04 -0.04
N VAL A 22 -2.39 -10.35 0.60
CA VAL A 22 -2.67 -9.19 1.45
C VAL A 22 -3.38 -8.07 0.66
N LEU A 23 -2.93 -7.81 -0.57
CA LEU A 23 -3.57 -6.81 -1.43
C LEU A 23 -4.99 -7.21 -1.83
N ILE A 24 -5.23 -8.49 -2.13
CA ILE A 24 -6.57 -9.01 -2.40
C ILE A 24 -7.47 -8.82 -1.17
N CYS A 25 -6.99 -9.16 0.03
CA CYS A 25 -7.73 -8.95 1.27
C CYS A 25 -8.09 -7.46 1.47
N LEU A 26 -7.17 -6.53 1.16
CA LEU A 26 -7.43 -5.09 1.23
C LEU A 26 -8.49 -4.64 0.21
N VAL A 27 -8.47 -5.18 -1.01
CA VAL A 27 -9.50 -4.91 -2.03
C VAL A 27 -10.87 -5.41 -1.57
N VAL A 28 -10.94 -6.65 -1.07
CA VAL A 28 -12.19 -7.22 -0.52
C VAL A 28 -12.72 -6.34 0.61
N TYR A 29 -11.84 -5.95 1.54
CA TYR A 29 -12.18 -5.03 2.63
C TYR A 29 -12.70 -3.68 2.15
N ALA A 30 -12.15 -3.14 1.06
CA ALA A 30 -12.58 -1.88 0.46
C ALA A 30 -13.99 -1.98 -0.18
N VAL A 31 -14.31 -3.12 -0.79
CA VAL A 31 -15.51 -3.30 -1.63
C VAL A 31 -16.73 -3.79 -0.83
N LEU A 32 -16.56 -4.71 0.13
CA LEU A 32 -17.69 -5.30 0.87
C LEU A 32 -18.59 -4.26 1.60
N PRO A 33 -18.06 -3.21 2.26
CA PRO A 33 -18.90 -2.20 2.91
C PRO A 33 -19.72 -1.37 1.92
N ALA A 34 -19.24 -1.21 0.68
CA ALA A 34 -19.98 -0.50 -0.36
C ALA A 34 -21.21 -1.29 -0.82
N GLN A 35 -21.12 -2.62 -0.87
CA GLN A 35 -22.21 -3.50 -1.29
C GLN A 35 -23.32 -3.66 -0.23
N THR A 36 -23.00 -3.43 1.04
CA THR A 36 -23.92 -3.63 2.17
C THR A 36 -24.63 -2.35 2.62
N GLY A 37 -24.46 -1.24 1.89
CA GLY A 37 -25.00 0.08 2.27
C GLY A 37 -24.32 0.70 3.51
N LYS A 38 -23.36 0.01 4.13
CA LYS A 38 -22.51 0.49 5.24
C LYS A 38 -21.33 1.27 4.67
N MET A 39 -21.66 2.23 3.83
CA MET A 39 -20.71 2.96 3.02
C MET A 39 -19.85 3.86 3.92
N ARG A 40 -18.53 3.63 3.92
CA ARG A 40 -17.59 4.49 4.65
C ARG A 40 -17.59 5.89 4.09
N GLU A 41 -17.27 6.85 4.97
CA GLU A 41 -17.02 8.24 4.63
C GLU A 41 -16.03 8.33 3.43
N LEU A 42 -16.27 9.31 2.56
CA LEU A 42 -15.63 9.43 1.25
C LEU A 42 -14.10 9.38 1.32
N TRP A 43 -13.51 10.08 2.29
CA TRP A 43 -12.07 10.15 2.49
C TRP A 43 -11.51 8.81 2.94
N GLY A 44 -12.26 8.07 3.75
CA GLY A 44 -11.92 6.69 4.11
C GLY A 44 -11.73 5.80 2.88
N ARG A 45 -12.55 5.96 1.83
CA ARG A 45 -12.39 5.19 0.57
C ARG A 45 -11.21 5.66 -0.24
N VAL A 46 -11.04 6.96 -0.40
CA VAL A 46 -9.87 7.54 -1.09
C VAL A 46 -8.59 7.00 -0.46
N GLY A 47 -8.52 6.97 0.87
CA GLY A 47 -7.38 6.41 1.60
C GLY A 47 -7.09 4.95 1.23
N VAL A 48 -8.11 4.08 1.26
CA VAL A 48 -7.93 2.66 0.90
C VAL A 48 -7.57 2.48 -0.58
N ILE A 49 -8.16 3.26 -1.49
CA ILE A 49 -7.81 3.21 -2.93
C ILE A 49 -6.34 3.56 -3.14
N LEU A 50 -5.83 4.60 -2.47
CA LEU A 50 -4.43 4.99 -2.55
C LEU A 50 -3.48 3.89 -2.04
N ILE A 51 -3.83 3.24 -0.92
CA ILE A 51 -3.08 2.10 -0.37
C ILE A 51 -3.03 0.94 -1.38
N VAL A 52 -4.18 0.56 -1.93
CA VAL A 52 -4.27 -0.53 -2.92
C VAL A 52 -3.49 -0.17 -4.18
N PHE A 53 -3.66 1.03 -4.71
CA PHE A 53 -3.01 1.45 -5.94
C PHE A 53 -1.48 1.50 -5.80
N GLY A 54 -0.97 2.07 -4.70
CA GLY A 54 0.46 2.02 -4.40
C GLY A 54 0.96 0.58 -4.19
N GLY A 55 0.20 -0.23 -3.45
CA GLY A 55 0.53 -1.64 -3.25
C GLY A 55 0.64 -2.44 -4.56
N VAL A 56 -0.29 -2.22 -5.49
CA VAL A 56 -0.29 -2.85 -6.83
C VAL A 56 0.93 -2.42 -7.65
N GLY A 57 1.30 -1.13 -7.68
CA GLY A 57 2.49 -0.67 -8.40
C GLY A 57 3.79 -1.33 -7.89
N ASN A 58 3.87 -1.47 -6.57
CA ASN A 58 4.95 -2.18 -5.88
C ASN A 58 4.92 -3.71 -6.13
N LEU A 59 3.74 -4.32 -6.26
CA LEU A 59 3.59 -5.74 -6.59
C LEU A 59 4.00 -6.03 -8.04
N VAL A 60 3.56 -5.21 -9.01
CA VAL A 60 3.93 -5.34 -10.42
C VAL A 60 5.45 -5.32 -10.59
N SER A 61 6.13 -4.39 -9.92
CA SER A 61 7.58 -4.33 -9.93
C SER A 61 8.22 -5.61 -9.41
N ARG A 62 7.70 -6.20 -8.33
CA ARG A 62 8.19 -7.48 -7.78
C ARG A 62 7.99 -8.65 -8.74
N VAL A 63 6.87 -8.72 -9.43
CA VAL A 63 6.58 -9.79 -10.40
C VAL A 63 7.51 -9.70 -11.61
N ILE A 64 7.79 -8.50 -12.12
CA ILE A 64 8.59 -8.31 -13.33
C ILE A 64 10.10 -8.36 -13.02
N TYR A 65 10.54 -7.72 -11.93
CA TYR A 65 11.96 -7.47 -11.66
C TYR A 65 12.52 -8.23 -10.45
N GLY A 66 11.70 -9.01 -9.74
CA GLY A 66 12.11 -9.70 -8.51
C GLY A 66 12.34 -8.78 -7.31
N GLY A 67 11.93 -7.52 -7.40
CA GLY A 67 12.07 -6.50 -6.35
C GLY A 67 11.49 -5.16 -6.78
N VAL A 68 11.54 -4.18 -5.88
CA VAL A 68 11.06 -2.82 -6.12
C VAL A 68 12.22 -1.89 -6.35
N ARG A 69 12.12 -1.00 -7.34
CA ARG A 69 13.12 0.03 -7.58
C ARG A 69 12.81 1.25 -6.72
N ASP A 70 13.62 1.44 -5.68
CA ASP A 70 13.57 2.62 -4.82
C ASP A 70 14.60 3.64 -5.32
N TYR A 71 14.13 4.84 -5.67
CA TYR A 71 14.93 5.84 -6.40
C TYR A 71 14.98 7.20 -5.71
N TRP A 72 14.13 7.46 -4.73
CA TRP A 72 14.25 8.64 -3.88
C TRP A 72 15.04 8.31 -2.63
N ASN A 73 15.98 9.18 -2.29
CA ASN A 73 16.74 9.12 -1.06
C ASN A 73 16.12 10.11 -0.07
N PHE A 74 15.60 9.60 1.04
CA PHE A 74 14.99 10.41 2.08
C PHE A 74 16.04 10.83 3.11
N PHE A 75 16.66 11.99 2.91
CA PHE A 75 17.65 12.61 3.81
C PHE A 75 18.81 11.69 4.26
N GLY A 76 19.21 10.74 3.42
CA GLY A 76 20.25 9.75 3.71
C GLY A 76 19.81 8.60 4.61
N LEU A 77 18.56 8.58 5.07
CA LEU A 77 18.06 7.59 6.03
C LEU A 77 17.59 6.31 5.36
N PHE A 78 16.80 6.43 4.29
CA PHE A 78 16.27 5.29 3.55
C PHE A 78 15.95 5.66 2.10
N TYR A 79 15.73 4.65 1.27
CA TYR A 79 15.24 4.82 -0.09
C TYR A 79 13.78 4.44 -0.20
N ASN A 80 13.06 5.12 -1.08
CA ASN A 80 11.65 4.90 -1.36
C ASN A 80 11.30 5.24 -2.81
N ASN A 81 10.03 5.08 -3.17
CA ASN A 81 9.49 5.41 -4.49
C ASN A 81 8.09 6.08 -4.40
N ILE A 82 7.49 6.39 -5.55
CA ILE A 82 6.17 7.01 -5.62
C ILE A 82 5.04 6.15 -5.05
N TRP A 83 5.13 4.83 -5.21
CA TRP A 83 4.13 3.91 -4.69
C TRP A 83 4.11 3.92 -3.16
N ASP A 84 5.27 4.07 -2.52
CA ASP A 84 5.37 4.17 -1.06
C ASP A 84 4.71 5.45 -0.54
N TYR A 85 4.79 6.56 -1.28
CA TYR A 85 4.10 7.80 -0.91
C TYR A 85 2.58 7.67 -1.06
N LEU A 86 2.09 6.98 -2.08
CA LEU A 86 0.66 6.71 -2.24
C LEU A 86 0.13 5.84 -1.10
N ILE A 87 0.87 4.79 -0.72
CA ILE A 87 0.54 3.96 0.45
C ILE A 87 0.52 4.80 1.73
N THR A 88 1.55 5.60 1.95
CA THR A 88 1.70 6.44 3.15
C THR A 88 0.58 7.48 3.25
N LEU A 89 0.30 8.20 2.17
CA LEU A 89 -0.78 9.18 2.11
C LEU A 89 -2.15 8.52 2.32
N GLY A 90 -2.37 7.37 1.66
CA GLY A 90 -3.59 6.60 1.82
C GLY A 90 -3.82 6.16 3.27
N LEU A 91 -2.76 5.70 3.95
CA LEU A 91 -2.79 5.33 5.37
C LEU A 91 -3.13 6.52 6.27
N ILE A 92 -2.56 7.69 6.01
CA ILE A 92 -2.84 8.92 6.78
C ILE A 92 -4.32 9.32 6.63
N ILE A 93 -4.82 9.40 5.39
CA ILE A 93 -6.22 9.80 5.12
C ILE A 93 -7.19 8.78 5.74
N TYR A 94 -6.92 7.49 5.52
CA TYR A 94 -7.74 6.41 6.03
C TYR A 94 -7.76 6.39 7.57
N GLY A 95 -6.60 6.49 8.20
CA GLY A 95 -6.45 6.53 9.65
C GLY A 95 -7.15 7.75 10.25
N TYR A 96 -6.96 8.94 9.68
CA TYR A 96 -7.64 10.16 10.12
C TYR A 96 -9.16 9.99 10.07
N THR A 97 -9.69 9.44 8.97
CA THR A 97 -11.12 9.18 8.84
C THR A 97 -11.62 8.23 9.93
N TYR A 98 -10.88 7.16 10.20
CA TYR A 98 -11.27 6.15 11.19
C TYR A 98 -11.22 6.64 12.64
N PHE A 99 -10.20 7.42 13.00
CA PHE A 99 -9.97 7.84 14.38
C PHE A 99 -10.64 9.17 14.73
N VAL A 100 -10.78 10.09 13.77
CA VAL A 100 -11.27 11.47 14.03
C VAL A 100 -12.70 11.67 13.53
N ARG A 101 -13.04 11.14 12.36
CA ARG A 101 -14.33 11.41 11.68
C ARG A 101 -15.33 10.26 11.78
N ARG A 102 -15.42 9.59 12.93
CA ARG A 102 -16.31 8.42 13.14
C ARG A 102 -17.72 8.63 12.59
#